data_AF-A0A376BCG9-F1
#
_entry.id   AF-A0A376BCG9-F1
#
_cell.length_a   1.000
_cell.length_b   1.000
_cell.length_c   1.000
_cell.angle_alpha   90.00
_cell.angle_beta   90.00
_cell.angle_gamma   90.00
#
_symmetry.space_group_name_H-M   'P 1'
#
loop_
_entity.id
_entity.type
_entity.pdbx_description
1 polymer ?
#
loop_
_entity_poly.entity_id
_entity_poly.type
_entity_poly.pdbx_seq_one_letter_code
_entity_poly.pdbx_strand_id
1 'polypeptide(L)'
;ESRLRYILEDTGIQVLVTNEALEGWITEEIKTVCLDRDKAMISRESTLSPICEVTGENLAYVIYTSGSTGNPKGVMVEHHNVIRLFKSTECWYQFDEKDTWTLFHSYAFDFSVWEIWGALLHGGRLIVVPYWISRSPKDFYQLLVKEKVTVLNQTPSAFRQLTQVCEQEDEKKDLHLRYVIFGGEALDPTSLVPWFQRYGGQEPQLINMYGITETTVHVTYYPITQDDVQHASRS
;
A
#
# COMPACT_ATOMS: atom_id res chain seq x y z
N GLU A 1 11.82 18.05 10.50
CA GLU A 1 11.45 19.47 10.40
C GLU A 1 11.88 20.09 9.07
N SER A 2 13.18 20.15 8.75
CA SER A 2 13.68 20.73 7.48
C SER A 2 13.07 20.12 6.20
N ARG A 3 12.88 18.80 6.15
CA ARG A 3 12.25 18.12 5.00
C ARG A 3 10.80 18.54 4.76
N LEU A 4 10.01 18.69 5.83
CA LEU A 4 8.58 19.02 5.69
C LEU A 4 8.40 20.47 5.25
N ARG A 5 9.17 21.40 5.82
CA ARG A 5 9.18 22.81 5.37
C ARG A 5 9.54 22.91 3.89
N TYR A 6 10.58 22.21 3.45
CA TYR A 6 10.94 22.16 2.04
C TYR A 6 9.77 21.69 1.16
N ILE A 7 9.04 20.65 1.56
CA ILE A 7 7.87 20.17 0.81
C ILE A 7 6.77 21.24 0.77
N LEU A 8 6.49 21.92 1.88
CA LEU A 8 5.47 22.98 1.93
C LEU A 8 5.83 24.14 1.00
N GLU A 9 7.09 24.58 1.02
CA GLU A 9 7.61 25.64 0.14
C GLU A 9 7.60 25.22 -1.34
N ASP A 10 8.06 24.02 -1.67
CA ASP A 10 8.20 23.51 -3.03
C ASP A 10 6.84 23.24 -3.69
N THR A 11 5.86 22.75 -2.93
CA THR A 11 4.50 22.48 -3.44
C THR A 11 3.62 23.72 -3.52
N GLY A 12 3.88 24.74 -2.70
CA GLY A 12 2.95 25.87 -2.54
C GLY A 12 1.57 25.45 -2.04
N ILE A 13 1.49 24.43 -1.16
CA ILE A 13 0.23 23.91 -0.61
C ILE A 13 -0.63 25.04 -0.05
N GLN A 14 -1.90 25.07 -0.47
CA GLN A 14 -2.87 26.09 -0.04
C GLN A 14 -3.67 25.67 1.19
N VAL A 15 -3.81 24.35 1.41
CA VAL A 15 -4.59 23.79 2.51
C VAL A 15 -3.85 22.61 3.14
N LEU A 16 -3.67 22.66 4.45
CA LEU A 16 -3.10 21.59 5.25
C LEU A 16 -4.22 20.81 5.97
N VAL A 17 -4.28 19.50 5.80
CA VAL A 17 -5.15 18.62 6.59
C VAL A 17 -4.29 17.90 7.64
N THR A 18 -4.66 18.05 8.92
CA THR A 18 -3.85 17.55 10.05
C THR A 18 -4.74 17.12 11.23
N ASN A 19 -4.12 16.85 12.38
CA ASN A 19 -4.77 16.61 13.67
C ASN A 19 -4.11 17.47 14.77
N GLU A 20 -4.73 17.56 15.95
CA GLU A 20 -4.26 18.41 17.05
C GLU A 20 -2.83 18.05 17.49
N ALA A 21 -2.48 16.76 17.47
CA ALA A 21 -1.14 16.31 17.88
C ALA A 21 -0.02 16.79 16.95
N LEU A 22 -0.35 17.17 15.70
CA LEU A 22 0.60 17.61 14.68
C LEU A 22 0.45 19.09 14.31
N GLU A 23 -0.54 19.80 14.84
CA GLU A 23 -0.82 21.19 14.46
C GLU A 23 0.34 22.13 14.77
N GLY A 24 0.98 21.98 15.93
CA GLY A 24 2.10 22.83 16.36
C GLY A 24 3.41 22.63 15.58
N TRP A 25 3.46 21.69 14.65
CA TRP A 25 4.67 21.44 13.84
C TRP A 25 4.83 22.39 12.66
N ILE A 26 3.75 23.02 12.20
CA ILE A 26 3.77 23.92 11.06
C ILE A 26 3.52 25.34 11.57
N THR A 27 4.55 26.18 11.44
CA THR A 27 4.55 27.58 11.89
C THR A 27 4.15 28.57 10.80
N GLU A 28 3.94 28.09 9.58
CA GLU A 28 3.56 28.89 8.40
C GLU A 28 2.04 29.16 8.40
N GLU A 29 1.64 30.34 7.94
CA GLU A 29 0.22 30.69 7.76
C GLU A 29 -0.37 29.96 6.54
N ILE A 30 -0.72 28.68 6.73
CA ILE A 30 -1.43 27.86 5.75
C ILE A 30 -2.84 27.61 6.27
N LYS A 31 -3.84 27.69 5.38
CA LYS A 31 -5.22 27.35 5.76
C LYS A 31 -5.26 25.90 6.25
N THR A 32 -5.57 25.71 7.52
CA THR A 32 -5.48 24.40 8.17
C THR A 32 -6.86 23.85 8.51
N VAL A 33 -7.07 22.57 8.23
CA VAL A 33 -8.23 21.78 8.65
C VAL A 33 -7.74 20.72 9.63
N CYS A 34 -8.22 20.78 10.87
CA CYS A 34 -7.80 19.88 11.94
C CYS A 34 -8.92 18.86 12.20
N LEU A 35 -8.71 17.61 11.77
CA LEU A 35 -9.78 16.62 11.64
C LEU A 35 -10.46 16.24 12.96
N ASP A 36 -9.68 16.13 14.04
CA ASP A 36 -10.15 15.77 15.38
C ASP A 36 -10.82 16.94 16.10
N ARG A 37 -10.25 18.14 16.05
CA ARG A 37 -10.87 19.35 16.59
C ARG A 37 -12.15 19.74 15.84
N ASP A 38 -12.08 19.80 14.51
CA ASP A 38 -13.14 20.35 13.67
C ASP A 38 -14.25 19.32 13.36
N LYS A 39 -14.18 18.13 13.98
CA LYS A 39 -15.09 16.99 13.76
C LYS A 39 -16.58 17.37 13.82
N ALA A 40 -16.98 18.21 14.78
CA ALA A 40 -18.38 18.62 14.96
C ALA A 40 -18.87 19.59 13.88
N MET A 41 -17.97 20.34 13.25
CA MET A 41 -18.28 21.18 12.10
C MET A 41 -18.38 20.33 10.84
N ILE A 42 -17.38 19.46 10.60
CA ILE A 42 -17.32 18.55 9.44
C ILE A 42 -18.57 17.67 9.37
N SER A 43 -19.07 17.17 10.51
CA SER A 43 -20.26 16.30 10.54
C SER A 43 -21.57 16.99 10.15
N ARG A 44 -21.59 18.32 10.03
CA ARG A 44 -22.75 19.11 9.59
C ARG A 44 -22.73 19.40 8.09
N GLU A 45 -21.62 19.11 7.41
CA GLU A 45 -21.51 19.28 5.97
C GLU A 45 -22.39 18.29 5.20
N SER A 46 -22.62 18.58 3.93
CA SER A 46 -23.42 17.72 3.05
C SER A 46 -22.81 16.32 2.92
N THR A 47 -23.67 15.29 2.96
CA THR A 47 -23.30 13.89 2.68
C THR A 47 -23.50 13.50 1.21
N LEU A 48 -24.02 14.41 0.39
CA LEU A 48 -24.14 14.20 -1.05
C LEU A 48 -22.76 14.26 -1.71
N SER A 49 -22.58 13.50 -2.80
CA SER A 49 -21.37 13.60 -3.61
C SER A 49 -21.15 15.05 -4.07
N PRO A 50 -19.93 15.60 -3.94
CA PRO A 50 -19.64 16.94 -4.41
C PRO A 50 -19.74 17.00 -5.94
N ILE A 51 -20.08 18.17 -6.47
CA ILE A 51 -19.90 18.45 -7.89
C ILE A 51 -18.39 18.44 -8.16
N CYS A 52 -17.96 17.54 -9.05
CA CYS A 52 -16.55 17.33 -9.34
C CYS A 52 -16.26 17.73 -10.78
N GLU A 53 -15.44 18.79 -10.94
CA GLU A 53 -14.95 19.25 -12.25
C GLU A 53 -13.57 18.66 -12.60
N VAL A 54 -13.03 17.81 -11.71
CA VAL A 54 -11.72 17.16 -11.89
C VAL A 54 -11.79 16.19 -13.06
N THR A 55 -10.83 16.30 -13.97
CA THR A 55 -10.66 15.41 -15.12
C THR A 55 -9.57 14.37 -14.84
N GLY A 56 -9.43 13.40 -15.75
CA GLY A 56 -8.38 12.38 -15.66
C GLY A 56 -6.96 12.96 -15.70
N GLU A 57 -6.77 14.14 -16.28
CA GLU A 57 -5.47 14.82 -16.46
C GLU A 57 -5.07 15.68 -15.25
N ASN A 58 -5.97 15.86 -14.28
CA ASN A 58 -5.61 16.52 -13.04
C ASN A 58 -4.80 15.59 -12.13
N LEU A 59 -3.92 16.19 -11.33
CA LEU A 59 -3.12 15.46 -10.35
C LEU A 59 -4.01 14.78 -9.31
N ALA A 60 -3.80 13.48 -9.11
CA ALA A 60 -4.40 12.71 -8.03
C ALA A 60 -3.53 12.78 -6.76
N TYR A 61 -2.21 12.74 -6.92
CA TYR A 61 -1.28 12.88 -5.79
C TYR A 61 0.09 13.38 -6.21
N VAL A 62 0.84 13.87 -5.22
CA VAL A 62 2.27 14.15 -5.32
C VAL A 62 2.97 13.42 -4.18
N ILE A 63 3.88 12.50 -4.50
CA ILE A 63 4.67 11.76 -3.51
C ILE A 63 6.15 12.13 -3.66
N TYR A 64 6.78 12.53 -2.54
CA TYR A 64 8.17 12.94 -2.53
C TYR A 64 9.14 11.77 -2.37
N THR A 65 10.00 11.57 -3.36
CA THR A 65 11.08 10.56 -3.33
C THR A 65 12.44 11.21 -3.05
N SER A 66 13.44 10.40 -2.73
CA SER A 66 14.82 10.89 -2.60
C SER A 66 15.35 11.34 -3.96
N GLY A 67 15.77 12.59 -4.10
CA GLY A 67 16.46 13.09 -5.30
C GLY A 67 17.96 12.83 -5.24
N SER A 68 18.56 12.55 -6.39
CA SER A 68 20.02 12.36 -6.54
C SER A 68 20.82 13.65 -6.30
N THR A 69 20.16 14.81 -6.39
CA THR A 69 20.74 16.15 -6.19
C THR A 69 20.76 16.60 -4.73
N GLY A 70 20.32 15.76 -3.80
CA GLY A 70 20.31 16.02 -2.35
C GLY A 70 18.96 16.51 -1.81
N ASN A 71 18.14 17.17 -2.64
CA ASN A 71 16.77 17.56 -2.26
C ASN A 71 15.75 16.50 -2.69
N PRO A 72 14.70 16.24 -1.88
CA PRO A 72 13.57 15.42 -2.30
C PRO A 72 12.91 15.97 -3.57
N LYS A 73 12.34 15.11 -4.41
CA LYS A 73 11.58 15.52 -5.61
C LYS A 73 10.14 15.03 -5.53
N GLY A 74 9.18 15.89 -5.87
CA GLY A 74 7.76 15.53 -5.95
C GLY A 74 7.46 14.81 -7.25
N VAL A 75 7.00 13.56 -7.17
CA VAL A 75 6.48 12.83 -8.32
C VAL A 75 4.99 13.12 -8.42
N MET A 76 4.61 13.82 -9.49
CA MET A 76 3.23 14.18 -9.79
C MET A 76 2.56 13.06 -10.59
N VAL A 77 1.44 12.55 -10.09
CA VAL A 77 0.68 11.47 -10.74
C VAL A 77 -0.76 11.91 -10.95
N GLU A 78 -1.26 11.71 -12.16
CA GLU A 78 -2.60 12.10 -12.58
C GLU A 78 -3.64 11.00 -12.32
N HIS A 79 -4.91 11.39 -12.20
CA HIS A 79 -6.01 10.44 -11.96
C HIS A 79 -6.06 9.30 -12.98
N HIS A 80 -5.85 9.61 -14.27
CA HIS A 80 -5.90 8.61 -15.32
C HIS A 80 -4.77 7.57 -15.21
N ASN A 81 -3.64 7.91 -14.58
CA ASN A 81 -2.55 6.96 -14.36
C ASN A 81 -2.98 5.89 -13.35
N VAL A 82 -3.60 6.29 -12.23
CA VAL A 82 -4.10 5.38 -11.19
C VAL A 82 -5.19 4.46 -11.75
N ILE A 83 -6.15 5.02 -12.50
CA ILE A 83 -7.21 4.20 -13.11
C ILE A 83 -6.64 3.23 -14.15
N ARG A 84 -5.64 3.67 -14.94
CA ARG A 84 -4.95 2.79 -15.90
C ARG A 84 -4.27 1.62 -15.21
N LEU A 85 -3.62 1.84 -14.07
CA LEU A 85 -2.97 0.77 -13.29
C LEU A 85 -3.95 -0.38 -13.02
N PHE A 86 -5.10 -0.09 -12.41
CA PHE A 86 -6.09 -1.13 -12.06
C PHE A 86 -6.74 -1.76 -13.30
N LYS A 87 -7.13 -0.97 -14.30
CA LYS A 87 -7.69 -1.51 -15.56
C LYS A 87 -6.73 -2.46 -16.27
N SER A 88 -5.43 -2.20 -16.21
CA SER A 88 -4.42 -3.03 -16.87
C SER A 88 -4.17 -4.35 -16.15
N THR A 89 -4.56 -4.45 -14.87
CA THR A 89 -4.35 -5.62 -14.01
C THR A 89 -5.62 -6.46 -13.79
N GLU A 90 -6.78 -5.98 -14.26
CA GLU A 90 -8.10 -6.58 -14.01
C GLU A 90 -8.18 -8.06 -14.41
N CYS A 91 -7.62 -8.42 -15.56
CA CYS A 91 -7.67 -9.79 -16.08
C CYS A 91 -6.81 -10.78 -15.27
N TRP A 92 -5.86 -10.31 -14.46
CA TRP A 92 -4.99 -11.16 -13.64
C TRP A 92 -5.57 -11.40 -12.25
N TYR A 93 -6.15 -10.36 -11.64
CA TYR A 93 -6.54 -10.40 -10.22
C TYR A 93 -8.02 -10.59 -9.97
N GLN A 94 -8.89 -10.02 -10.83
CA GLN A 94 -10.34 -10.07 -10.63
C GLN A 94 -10.75 -9.71 -9.19
N PHE A 95 -10.29 -8.55 -8.71
CA PHE A 95 -10.64 -8.07 -7.38
C PHE A 95 -12.14 -7.76 -7.31
N ASP A 96 -12.76 -8.08 -6.17
CA ASP A 96 -14.20 -7.91 -5.96
C ASP A 96 -14.55 -7.49 -4.52
N GLU A 97 -15.84 -7.36 -4.23
CA GLU A 97 -16.35 -6.93 -2.93
C GLU A 97 -16.07 -7.91 -1.79
N LYS A 98 -15.64 -9.14 -2.09
CA LYS A 98 -15.27 -10.15 -1.08
C LYS A 98 -13.82 -10.01 -0.65
N ASP A 99 -13.04 -9.18 -1.34
CA ASP A 99 -11.66 -8.98 -0.98
C ASP A 99 -11.49 -8.12 0.28
N THR A 100 -10.63 -8.59 1.17
CA THR A 100 -10.16 -7.85 2.33
C THR A 100 -8.68 -7.55 2.17
N TRP A 101 -8.37 -6.26 2.10
CA TRP A 101 -7.04 -5.69 1.89
C TRP A 101 -6.47 -5.13 3.17
N THR A 102 -5.15 -4.97 3.22
CA THR A 102 -4.47 -4.20 4.26
C THR A 102 -3.86 -2.92 3.67
N LEU A 103 -4.11 -1.78 4.31
CA LEU A 103 -3.26 -0.59 4.21
C LEU A 103 -2.12 -0.78 5.23
N PHE A 104 -1.03 -1.38 4.77
CA PHE A 104 0.13 -1.73 5.59
C PHE A 104 1.23 -0.69 5.45
N HIS A 105 1.40 -0.13 4.26
CA HIS A 105 2.45 0.81 3.96
C HIS A 105 2.06 2.25 4.33
N SER A 106 3.06 3.08 4.62
CA SER A 106 2.86 4.51 4.81
C SER A 106 2.22 5.14 3.58
N TYR A 107 1.30 6.08 3.78
CA TYR A 107 0.73 6.88 2.68
C TYR A 107 1.74 7.83 2.00
N ALA A 108 2.96 7.91 2.53
CA ALA A 108 4.10 8.55 1.86
C ALA A 108 4.86 7.61 0.89
N PHE A 109 4.45 6.35 0.78
CA PHE A 109 4.97 5.37 -0.18
C PHE A 109 3.83 4.92 -1.09
N ASP A 110 4.06 4.91 -2.40
CA ASP A 110 3.01 4.75 -3.41
C ASP A 110 2.43 3.33 -3.48
N PHE A 111 3.03 2.35 -2.81
CA PHE A 111 2.39 1.05 -2.59
C PHE A 111 1.04 1.19 -1.84
N SER A 112 0.90 2.21 -0.99
CA SER A 112 -0.37 2.55 -0.34
C SER A 112 -1.47 2.95 -1.33
N VAL A 113 -1.12 3.51 -2.49
CA VAL A 113 -2.09 3.85 -3.55
C VAL A 113 -2.71 2.57 -4.10
N TRP A 114 -1.89 1.53 -4.31
CA TRP A 114 -2.36 0.21 -4.71
C TRP A 114 -3.23 -0.44 -3.62
N GLU A 115 -2.82 -0.36 -2.36
CA GLU A 115 -3.59 -0.90 -1.22
C GLU A 115 -4.96 -0.23 -1.06
N ILE A 116 -5.01 1.10 -1.08
CA ILE A 116 -6.23 1.88 -0.87
C ILE A 116 -7.20 1.66 -2.02
N TRP A 117 -6.76 1.92 -3.25
CA TRP A 117 -7.65 1.90 -4.40
C TRP A 117 -7.93 0.48 -4.90
N GLY A 118 -7.06 -0.49 -4.61
CA GLY A 118 -7.33 -1.91 -4.83
C GLY A 118 -8.59 -2.38 -4.12
N ALA A 119 -8.78 -1.97 -2.86
CA ALA A 119 -10.02 -2.21 -2.14
C ALA A 119 -11.16 -1.33 -2.63
N LEU A 120 -10.99 0.01 -2.58
CA LEU A 120 -12.12 0.95 -2.69
C LEU A 120 -12.71 1.05 -4.10
N LEU A 121 -11.94 0.78 -5.15
CA LEU A 121 -12.48 0.76 -6.53
C LEU A 121 -13.29 -0.49 -6.84
N HIS A 122 -13.07 -1.59 -6.10
CA HIS A 122 -13.69 -2.90 -6.35
C HIS A 122 -14.74 -3.27 -5.30
N GLY A 123 -15.05 -2.36 -4.37
CA GLY A 123 -16.03 -2.60 -3.30
C GLY A 123 -15.50 -3.46 -2.13
N GLY A 124 -14.20 -3.73 -2.11
CA GLY A 124 -13.56 -4.52 -1.07
C GLY A 124 -13.42 -3.76 0.26
N ARG A 125 -13.04 -4.51 1.30
CA ARG A 125 -12.80 -3.98 2.65
C ARG A 125 -11.32 -3.63 2.83
N LEU A 126 -11.03 -2.41 3.30
CA LEU A 126 -9.67 -1.98 3.63
C LEU A 126 -9.42 -1.97 5.14
N ILE A 127 -8.44 -2.73 5.61
CA ILE A 127 -7.98 -2.73 7.00
C ILE A 127 -6.81 -1.77 7.15
N VAL A 128 -6.99 -0.69 7.91
CA VAL A 128 -5.89 0.20 8.29
C VAL A 128 -5.06 -0.49 9.37
N VAL A 129 -3.86 -0.93 9.03
CA VAL A 129 -3.00 -1.67 9.96
C VAL A 129 -2.39 -0.70 10.97
N PRO A 130 -2.60 -0.89 12.29
CA PRO A 130 -2.00 -0.01 13.29
C PRO A 130 -0.48 0.00 13.23
N TYR A 131 0.14 1.16 13.46
CA TYR A 131 1.58 1.39 13.36
C TYR A 131 2.45 0.39 14.13
N TRP A 132 2.00 -0.04 15.31
CA TRP A 132 2.72 -1.00 16.15
C TRP A 132 2.50 -2.44 15.68
N ILE A 133 1.32 -2.74 15.11
CA ILE A 133 1.03 -4.07 14.54
C ILE A 133 1.87 -4.29 13.28
N SER A 134 2.02 -3.29 12.41
CA SER A 134 2.86 -3.43 11.21
C SER A 134 4.35 -3.66 11.49
N ARG A 135 4.79 -3.44 12.74
CA ARG A 135 6.17 -3.69 13.21
C ARG A 135 6.33 -5.00 13.98
N SER A 136 5.26 -5.73 14.19
CA SER A 136 5.24 -6.99 14.91
C SER A 136 4.74 -8.08 13.96
N PRO A 137 5.64 -8.89 13.35
CA PRO A 137 5.24 -9.96 12.44
C PRO A 137 4.20 -10.91 13.06
N LYS A 138 4.28 -11.14 14.37
CA LYS A 138 3.34 -11.98 15.12
C LYS A 138 1.97 -11.34 15.25
N ASP A 139 1.89 -10.09 15.69
CA ASP A 139 0.59 -9.41 15.84
C ASP A 139 -0.04 -9.14 14.47
N PHE A 140 0.80 -8.91 13.45
CA PHE A 140 0.33 -8.76 12.08
C PHE A 140 -0.24 -10.07 11.54
N TYR A 141 0.44 -11.20 11.75
CA TYR A 141 -0.12 -12.52 11.44
C TYR A 141 -1.49 -12.72 12.09
N GLN A 142 -1.63 -12.43 13.39
CA GLN A 142 -2.91 -12.55 14.10
C GLN A 142 -3.99 -11.64 13.50
N LEU A 143 -3.63 -10.44 13.06
CA LEU A 143 -4.56 -9.54 12.35
C LEU A 143 -5.00 -10.14 11.02
N LEU A 144 -4.07 -10.69 10.22
CA LEU A 144 -4.40 -11.32 8.93
C LEU A 144 -5.42 -12.46 9.09
N VAL A 145 -5.20 -13.31 10.09
CA VAL A 145 -6.10 -14.42 10.44
C VAL A 145 -7.46 -13.90 10.90
N LYS A 146 -7.47 -13.01 11.90
CA LYS A 146 -8.69 -12.48 12.51
C LYS A 146 -9.57 -11.76 11.48
N GLU A 147 -8.96 -10.92 10.66
CA GLU A 147 -9.67 -10.09 9.68
C GLU A 147 -9.91 -10.81 8.35
N LYS A 148 -9.43 -12.06 8.22
CA LYS A 148 -9.55 -12.91 7.03
C LYS A 148 -9.08 -12.19 5.75
N VAL A 149 -7.89 -11.61 5.83
CA VAL A 149 -7.29 -10.86 4.72
C VAL A 149 -7.13 -11.79 3.51
N THR A 150 -7.50 -11.29 2.33
CA THR A 150 -7.42 -12.02 1.06
C THR A 150 -6.33 -11.45 0.14
N VAL A 151 -6.04 -10.15 0.22
CA VAL A 151 -4.99 -9.50 -0.58
C VAL A 151 -3.95 -8.86 0.33
N LEU A 152 -2.73 -9.39 0.25
CA LEU A 152 -1.60 -8.95 1.06
C LEU A 152 -0.53 -8.34 0.18
N ASN A 153 -0.12 -7.11 0.50
CA ASN A 153 0.96 -6.41 -0.17
C ASN A 153 2.14 -6.32 0.80
N GLN A 154 3.33 -6.77 0.40
CA GLN A 154 4.51 -6.81 1.26
C GLN A 154 5.80 -6.55 0.48
N THR A 155 6.80 -5.99 1.15
CA THR A 155 8.17 -6.12 0.66
C THR A 155 8.67 -7.56 0.89
N PRO A 156 9.57 -8.08 0.04
CA PRO A 156 10.24 -9.36 0.25
C PRO A 156 10.81 -9.53 1.67
N SER A 157 11.44 -8.49 2.23
CA SER A 157 12.00 -8.52 3.58
C SER A 157 10.94 -8.71 4.67
N ALA A 158 9.82 -7.99 4.59
CA ALA A 158 8.74 -8.07 5.58
C ALA A 158 7.99 -9.42 5.47
N PHE A 159 7.76 -9.91 4.24
CA PHE A 159 7.13 -11.21 4.03
C PHE A 159 7.96 -12.38 4.57
N ARG A 160 9.29 -12.28 4.49
CA ARG A 160 10.19 -13.28 5.10
C ARG A 160 9.97 -13.38 6.62
N GLN A 161 9.82 -12.25 7.31
CA GLN A 161 9.55 -12.24 8.75
C GLN A 161 8.17 -12.83 9.06
N LEU A 162 7.16 -12.53 8.24
CA LEU A 162 5.83 -13.13 8.37
C LEU A 162 5.86 -14.65 8.16
N THR A 163 6.63 -15.12 7.18
CA THR A 163 6.81 -16.55 6.90
C THR A 163 7.42 -17.29 8.09
N GLN A 164 8.41 -16.69 8.77
CA GLN A 164 9.00 -17.27 9.98
C GLN A 164 8.00 -17.42 11.13
N VAL A 165 7.06 -16.48 11.28
CA VAL A 165 5.95 -16.63 12.24
C VAL A 165 5.05 -17.77 11.82
N CYS A 166 4.67 -17.85 10.53
CA CYS A 166 3.83 -18.93 10.02
C CYS A 166 4.43 -20.32 10.29
N GLU A 167 5.76 -20.47 10.22
CA GLU A 167 6.44 -21.75 10.52
C GLU A 167 6.28 -22.19 11.97
N GLN A 168 6.07 -21.26 12.90
CA GLN A 168 5.90 -21.54 14.33
C GLN A 168 4.46 -21.89 14.72
N GLU A 169 3.49 -21.63 13.84
CA GLU A 169 2.08 -21.89 14.09
C GLU A 169 1.71 -23.32 13.65
N ASP A 170 0.92 -24.02 14.47
CA ASP A 170 0.59 -25.44 14.27
C ASP A 170 -0.38 -25.66 13.10
N GLU A 171 -1.30 -24.72 12.85
CA GLU A 171 -2.33 -24.86 11.82
C GLU A 171 -1.93 -24.15 10.51
N LYS A 172 -1.89 -24.91 9.41
CA LYS A 172 -1.63 -24.37 8.06
C LYS A 172 -2.80 -23.54 7.49
N LYS A 173 -3.97 -23.51 8.14
CA LYS A 173 -5.25 -23.09 7.51
C LYS A 173 -5.82 -21.78 8.01
N ASP A 174 -5.07 -21.02 8.79
CA ASP A 174 -5.60 -19.78 9.38
C ASP A 174 -5.60 -18.60 8.41
N LEU A 175 -4.78 -18.64 7.36
CA LEU A 175 -4.69 -17.56 6.37
C LEU A 175 -5.72 -17.76 5.25
N HIS A 176 -6.42 -16.69 4.91
CA HIS A 176 -7.45 -16.62 3.86
C HIS A 176 -6.96 -15.95 2.57
N LEU A 177 -5.64 -15.89 2.38
CA LEU A 177 -5.01 -15.16 1.29
C LEU A 177 -5.33 -15.78 -0.08
N ARG A 178 -5.73 -14.94 -1.03
CA ARG A 178 -5.81 -15.21 -2.47
C ARG A 178 -4.52 -14.78 -3.17
N TYR A 179 -4.03 -13.59 -2.82
CA TYR A 179 -2.86 -12.96 -3.43
C TYR A 179 -1.88 -12.45 -2.38
N VAL A 180 -0.60 -12.71 -2.63
CA VAL A 180 0.51 -12.01 -1.99
C VAL A 180 1.29 -11.29 -3.08
N ILE A 181 1.30 -9.97 -3.01
CA ILE A 181 1.90 -9.10 -4.02
C ILE A 181 3.18 -8.50 -3.43
N PHE A 182 4.30 -8.80 -4.07
CA PHE A 182 5.61 -8.26 -3.72
C PHE A 182 5.91 -7.00 -4.52
N GLY A 183 6.56 -6.05 -3.85
CA GLY A 183 7.06 -4.82 -4.46
C GLY A 183 8.04 -4.10 -3.55
N GLY A 184 8.63 -3.01 -4.05
CA GLY A 184 9.49 -2.13 -3.27
C GLY A 184 10.92 -2.62 -3.00
N GLU A 185 11.22 -3.91 -3.16
CA GLU A 185 12.57 -4.46 -3.08
C GLU A 185 12.78 -5.54 -4.16
N ALA A 186 14.05 -5.87 -4.43
CA ALA A 186 14.37 -7.02 -5.26
C ALA A 186 13.96 -8.31 -4.51
N LEU A 187 13.21 -9.16 -5.20
CA LEU A 187 12.83 -10.47 -4.68
C LEU A 187 13.91 -11.51 -5.00
N ASP A 188 14.41 -12.16 -3.96
CA ASP A 188 15.18 -13.40 -4.06
C ASP A 188 14.21 -14.61 -3.99
N PRO A 189 14.00 -15.36 -5.08
CA PRO A 189 13.06 -16.48 -5.09
C PRO A 189 13.40 -17.55 -4.04
N THR A 190 14.67 -17.74 -3.70
CA THR A 190 15.08 -18.75 -2.71
C THR A 190 14.54 -18.44 -1.31
N SER A 191 14.25 -17.18 -1.02
CA SER A 191 13.63 -16.77 0.26
C SER A 191 12.19 -17.26 0.43
N LEU A 192 11.55 -17.72 -0.65
CA LEU A 192 10.18 -18.25 -0.65
C LEU A 192 10.14 -19.77 -0.48
N VAL A 193 11.28 -20.47 -0.43
CA VAL A 193 11.34 -21.92 -0.19
C VAL A 193 10.51 -22.35 1.02
N PRO A 194 10.62 -21.72 2.21
CA PRO A 194 9.84 -22.15 3.37
C PRO A 194 8.32 -22.00 3.16
N TRP A 195 7.91 -20.94 2.46
CA TRP A 195 6.51 -20.71 2.13
C TRP A 195 5.95 -21.82 1.24
N PHE A 196 6.63 -22.12 0.13
CA PHE A 196 6.20 -23.18 -0.80
C PHE A 196 6.22 -24.56 -0.15
N GLN A 197 7.17 -24.84 0.75
CA GLN A 197 7.17 -26.10 1.51
C GLN A 197 5.97 -26.22 2.45
N ARG A 198 5.55 -25.11 3.07
CA ARG A 198 4.43 -25.09 4.01
C ARG A 198 3.07 -25.14 3.29
N TYR A 199 2.85 -24.25 2.34
CA TYR A 199 1.55 -23.99 1.71
C TYR A 199 1.38 -24.60 0.31
N GLY A 200 2.46 -25.08 -0.31
CA GLY A 200 2.44 -25.48 -1.71
C GLY A 200 2.43 -24.27 -2.66
N GLY A 201 2.01 -24.49 -3.90
CA GLY A 201 1.99 -23.44 -4.95
C GLY A 201 0.62 -23.18 -5.57
N GLN A 202 -0.47 -23.67 -4.96
CA GLN A 202 -1.83 -23.45 -5.49
C GLN A 202 -2.43 -22.13 -5.01
N GLU A 203 -2.54 -21.92 -3.70
CA GLU A 203 -3.07 -20.69 -3.10
C GLU A 203 -2.34 -20.35 -1.79
N PRO A 204 -2.09 -19.06 -1.48
CA PRO A 204 -2.28 -17.89 -2.35
C PRO A 204 -1.31 -17.89 -3.55
N GLN A 205 -1.68 -17.16 -4.60
CA GLN A 205 -0.73 -16.82 -5.66
C GLN A 205 0.29 -15.79 -5.14
N LEU A 206 1.57 -16.10 -5.31
CA LEU A 206 2.67 -15.19 -5.02
C LEU A 206 3.04 -14.44 -6.29
N ILE A 207 3.01 -13.11 -6.27
CA ILE A 207 3.19 -12.29 -7.48
C ILE A 207 4.26 -11.25 -7.21
N ASN A 208 5.31 -11.24 -8.04
CA ASN A 208 6.31 -10.18 -8.04
C ASN A 208 5.87 -9.06 -8.98
N MET A 209 5.69 -7.86 -8.45
CA MET A 209 5.45 -6.66 -9.25
C MET A 209 6.61 -5.68 -9.09
N TYR A 210 7.07 -5.15 -10.20
CA TYR A 210 8.07 -4.08 -10.20
C TYR A 210 7.46 -2.78 -10.75
N GLY A 211 7.82 -1.68 -10.12
CA GLY A 211 7.61 -0.34 -10.61
C GLY A 211 8.32 0.66 -9.72
N ILE A 212 8.39 1.89 -10.20
CA ILE A 212 8.89 3.05 -9.45
C ILE A 212 7.78 4.10 -9.36
N THR A 213 7.92 5.04 -8.44
CA THR A 213 6.90 6.07 -8.20
C THR A 213 6.53 6.84 -9.46
N GLU A 214 7.52 7.16 -10.31
CA GLU A 214 7.36 7.85 -11.60
C GLU A 214 6.53 7.07 -12.62
N THR A 215 6.37 5.76 -12.44
CA THR A 215 5.61 4.90 -13.35
C THR A 215 4.24 4.52 -12.81
N THR A 216 3.79 5.14 -11.72
CA THR A 216 2.55 4.83 -11.01
C THR A 216 2.53 3.42 -10.43
N VAL A 217 3.26 3.25 -9.33
CA VAL A 217 3.30 2.04 -8.48
C VAL A 217 3.92 0.80 -9.13
N HIS A 218 3.26 0.20 -10.12
CA HIS A 218 3.69 -1.05 -10.75
C HIS A 218 3.54 -1.02 -12.28
N VAL A 219 4.52 -1.60 -12.97
CA VAL A 219 4.55 -1.73 -14.44
C VAL A 219 4.84 -3.14 -14.93
N THR A 220 5.28 -4.06 -14.07
CA THR A 220 5.45 -5.47 -14.41
C THR A 220 4.59 -6.36 -13.50
N TYR A 221 4.35 -7.56 -14.00
CA TYR A 221 3.63 -8.62 -13.31
C TYR A 221 4.33 -9.95 -13.58
N TYR A 222 4.70 -10.68 -12.54
CA TYR A 222 5.29 -12.00 -12.65
C TYR A 222 4.74 -12.93 -11.56
N PRO A 223 3.88 -13.91 -11.90
CA PRO A 223 3.42 -14.91 -10.95
C PRO A 223 4.56 -15.88 -10.67
N ILE A 224 4.93 -16.03 -9.40
CA ILE A 224 6.03 -16.88 -8.96
C ILE A 224 5.50 -18.28 -8.74
N THR A 225 6.18 -19.25 -9.31
CA THR A 225 5.85 -20.67 -9.20
C THR A 225 6.87 -21.40 -8.34
N GLN A 226 6.53 -22.63 -7.95
CA GLN A 226 7.47 -23.50 -7.25
C GLN A 226 8.71 -23.82 -8.12
N ASP A 227 8.55 -23.87 -9.44
CA ASP A 227 9.64 -24.13 -10.38
C ASP A 227 10.65 -22.98 -10.42
N ASP A 228 10.20 -21.73 -10.32
CA ASP A 228 11.09 -20.55 -10.23
C ASP A 228 12.02 -20.66 -9.02
N VAL A 229 11.44 -21.06 -7.88
CA VAL A 229 12.18 -21.22 -6.62
C VAL A 229 13.16 -22.40 -6.68
N GLN A 230 12.75 -23.52 -7.28
CA GLN A 230 13.63 -24.68 -7.47
C GLN A 230 14.79 -24.38 -8.42
N HIS A 231 14.57 -23.64 -9.51
CA HIS A 231 15.64 -23.26 -10.42
C HIS A 231 16.63 -22.32 -9.75
N ALA A 232 16.15 -21.30 -9.04
CA ALA A 232 17.00 -20.36 -8.30
C ALA A 232 17.82 -21.03 -7.18
N SER A 233 17.31 -22.12 -6.59
CA SER A 233 18.03 -22.88 -5.56
C SER A 233 19.16 -23.77 -6.13
N ARG A 234 19.19 -23.98 -7.45
CA ARG A 234 20.19 -24.82 -8.14
C ARG A 234 21.29 -24.01 -8.82
N SER A 235 21.07 -22.72 -9.06
CA SER A 235 22.02 -21.76 -9.62
C SER A 235 22.93 -21.18 -8.54
#